data_AF-A0A8R1EDZ3-F1
#
_entry.id   AF-A0A8R1EDZ3-F1
#
_cell.length_a   1.000
_cell.length_b   1.000
_cell.length_c   1.000
_cell.angle_alpha   90.00
_cell.angle_beta   90.00
_cell.angle_gamma   90.00
#
_symmetry.space_group_name_H-M   'P 1'
#
loop_
_entity.id
_entity.type
_entity.pdbx_description
1 polymer ?
#
loop_
_entity_poly.entity_id
_entity_poly.type
_entity_poly.pdbx_seq_one_letter_code
_entity_poly.pdbx_strand_id
1 'polypeptide(L)'
;MVDDREELEGMLRKSSGQTRKQLEETFRQIGCDYRVWYQELTGNQVRKLLRHSSIDLILSVFAPSEQLRKMRQVMESLAFLMSEADNRIKSDEDIDKIANTVNLLVFNLRDLQP
;
A
#
# COMPACT_ATOMS: atom_id res chain seq x y z
N MET A 1 -4.92 20.47 19.04
CA MET A 1 -4.66 19.13 18.49
C MET A 1 -3.75 19.34 17.31
N VAL A 2 -2.52 18.84 17.36
CA VAL A 2 -1.73 18.70 16.14
C VAL A 2 -2.43 17.61 15.35
N ASP A 3 -2.76 17.91 14.10
CA ASP A 3 -3.36 16.94 13.18
C ASP A 3 -2.37 15.76 13.05
N ASP A 4 -2.79 14.52 13.32
CA ASP A 4 -1.90 13.33 13.26
C ASP A 4 -1.18 13.25 11.90
N ARG A 5 -1.79 13.83 10.87
CA ARG A 5 -1.20 14.07 9.55
C ARG A 5 0.05 14.95 9.61
N GLU A 6 0.01 16.09 10.30
CA GLU A 6 1.16 17.02 10.41
C GLU A 6 2.32 16.37 11.18
N GLU A 7 2.01 15.53 12.17
CA GLU A 7 3.03 14.77 12.92
C GLU A 7 3.71 13.73 12.03
N LEU A 8 2.93 12.93 11.30
CA LEU A 8 3.45 11.92 10.38
C LEU A 8 4.24 12.56 9.22
N GLU A 9 3.72 13.64 8.63
CA GLU A 9 4.46 14.43 7.64
C GLU A 9 5.75 14.99 8.24
N GLY A 10 5.72 15.44 9.49
CA GLY A 10 6.89 15.93 10.22
C GLY A 10 7.94 14.85 10.44
N MET A 11 7.54 13.65 10.84
CA MET A 11 8.41 12.49 11.01
C MET A 11 9.04 12.07 9.69
N LEU A 12 8.25 12.00 8.62
CA LEU A 12 8.71 11.65 7.28
C LEU A 12 9.65 12.71 6.72
N ARG A 13 9.36 14.00 6.89
CA ARG A 13 10.23 15.11 6.45
C ARG A 13 11.57 15.12 7.20
N LYS A 14 11.55 14.85 8.52
CA LYS A 14 12.76 14.80 9.37
C LYS A 14 13.51 13.48 9.28
N SER A 15 12.87 12.42 8.75
CA SER A 15 13.51 11.13 8.58
C SER A 15 14.74 11.27 7.67
N SER A 16 15.86 10.68 8.05
CA SER A 16 17.08 10.72 7.26
C SER A 16 17.77 9.37 7.38
N GLY A 17 18.62 9.03 6.41
CA GLY A 17 19.35 7.76 6.42
C GLY A 17 19.10 6.88 5.20
N GLN A 18 19.72 5.71 5.22
CA GLN A 18 19.80 4.82 4.08
C GLN A 18 18.45 4.22 3.68
N THR A 19 17.64 3.80 4.65
CA THR A 19 16.30 3.22 4.41
C THR A 19 15.38 4.21 3.69
N ARG A 20 15.40 5.49 4.07
CA ARG A 20 14.64 6.54 3.38
C ARG A 20 15.07 6.67 1.92
N LYS A 21 16.38 6.74 1.67
CA LYS A 21 16.92 6.85 0.31
C LYS A 21 16.53 5.64 -0.55
N GLN A 22 16.57 4.45 0.03
CA GLN A 22 16.14 3.21 -0.64
C GLN A 22 14.64 3.25 -0.95
N LEU A 23 13.80 3.71 -0.03
CA LEU A 23 12.36 3.84 -0.25
C LEU A 23 12.05 4.84 -1.37
N GLU A 24 12.68 6.01 -1.36
CA GLU A 24 12.52 7.04 -2.39
C GLU A 24 12.98 6.55 -3.78
N GLU A 25 14.07 5.78 -3.82
CA GLU A 25 14.58 5.16 -5.04
C GLU A 25 13.63 4.09 -5.56
N THR A 26 13.14 3.20 -4.69
CA THR A 26 12.13 2.19 -5.02
C THR A 26 10.88 2.84 -5.62
N PHE A 27 10.38 3.93 -5.01
CA PHE A 27 9.23 4.65 -5.55
C PHE A 27 9.51 5.29 -6.91
N ARG A 28 10.71 5.86 -7.11
CA ARG A 28 11.14 6.36 -8.43
C ARG A 28 11.18 5.25 -9.49
N GLN A 29 11.69 4.07 -9.15
CA GLN A 29 11.74 2.91 -10.06
C GLN A 29 10.35 2.43 -10.48
N ILE A 30 9.38 2.46 -9.57
CA ILE A 30 7.97 2.12 -9.86
C ILE A 30 7.29 3.22 -10.70
N GLY A 31 7.91 4.40 -10.80
CA GLY A 31 7.33 5.58 -11.45
C GLY A 31 6.30 6.29 -10.57
N CYS A 32 6.45 6.16 -9.25
CA CYS A 32 5.66 6.84 -8.21
C CYS A 32 6.56 7.77 -7.38
N ASP A 33 7.36 8.60 -8.05
CA ASP A 33 8.38 9.50 -7.47
C ASP A 33 7.91 10.27 -6.23
N TYR A 34 8.81 10.52 -5.27
CA TYR A 34 8.55 11.23 -4.01
C TYR A 34 7.84 12.59 -4.14
N ARG A 35 7.86 13.26 -5.30
CA ARG A 35 7.00 14.44 -5.55
C ARG A 35 5.50 14.14 -5.38
N VAL A 36 5.14 12.87 -5.51
CA VAL A 36 3.82 12.30 -5.22
C VAL A 36 3.48 12.35 -3.73
N TRP A 37 4.43 12.55 -2.82
CA TRP A 37 4.10 12.72 -1.41
C TRP A 37 3.39 14.05 -1.14
N TYR A 38 3.50 14.99 -2.09
CA TYR A 38 2.84 16.30 -2.05
C TYR A 38 1.56 16.34 -2.89
N GLN A 39 1.19 15.25 -3.57
CA GLN A 39 0.02 15.17 -4.45
C GLN A 39 -0.74 13.86 -4.23
N GLU A 40 -2.05 13.85 -4.41
CA GLU A 40 -2.79 12.59 -4.38
C GLU A 40 -2.29 11.64 -5.50
N LEU A 41 -2.12 10.35 -5.18
CA LEU A 41 -1.76 9.34 -6.16
C LEU A 41 -2.82 9.29 -7.26
N THR A 42 -2.43 9.48 -8.52
CA THR A 42 -3.36 9.27 -9.64
C THR A 42 -3.73 7.78 -9.75
N GLY A 43 -4.88 7.46 -10.33
CA GLY A 43 -5.29 6.06 -10.50
C GLY A 43 -4.28 5.19 -11.28
N ASN A 44 -3.49 5.78 -12.19
CA ASN A 44 -2.39 5.06 -12.86
C ASN A 44 -1.24 4.73 -11.89
N GLN A 45 -0.93 5.65 -10.97
CA GLN A 45 0.10 5.44 -9.96
C GLN A 45 -0.33 4.41 -8.92
N VAL A 46 -1.57 4.48 -8.44
CA VAL A 46 -2.14 3.44 -7.56
C VAL A 46 -2.04 2.06 -8.22
N ARG A 47 -2.39 1.94 -9.51
CA ARG A 47 -2.25 0.68 -10.25
C ARG A 47 -0.82 0.17 -10.37
N LYS A 48 0.18 1.06 -10.46
CA LYS A 48 1.58 0.66 -10.48
C LYS A 48 2.06 0.23 -9.11
N LEU A 49 1.73 1.02 -8.08
CA LEU A 49 2.10 0.77 -6.69
C LEU A 49 1.57 -0.58 -6.19
N LEU A 50 0.32 -0.93 -6.53
CA LEU A 50 -0.34 -2.16 -6.10
C LEU A 50 -0.03 -3.39 -6.98
N ARG A 51 0.92 -3.32 -7.93
CA ARG A 51 1.39 -4.54 -8.61
C ARG A 51 2.14 -5.41 -7.62
N HIS A 52 1.97 -6.73 -7.68
CA HIS A 52 2.70 -7.67 -6.82
C HIS A 52 4.21 -7.43 -6.81
N SER A 53 4.83 -7.24 -7.99
CA SER A 53 6.26 -6.94 -8.10
C SER A 53 6.66 -5.61 -7.44
N SER A 54 5.77 -4.63 -7.43
CA SER A 54 5.99 -3.33 -6.79
C SER A 54 5.80 -3.42 -5.27
N ILE A 55 4.82 -4.19 -4.80
CA ILE A 55 4.64 -4.51 -3.38
C ILE A 55 5.90 -5.19 -2.83
N ASP A 56 6.41 -6.21 -3.53
CA ASP A 56 7.65 -6.91 -3.15
C ASP A 56 8.84 -5.95 -3.02
N LEU A 57 9.01 -5.07 -4.02
CA LEU A 57 10.10 -4.11 -4.04
C LEU A 57 10.00 -3.11 -2.88
N ILE A 58 8.80 -2.59 -2.59
CA ILE A 58 8.58 -1.65 -1.48
C ILE A 58 8.90 -2.31 -0.15
N LEU A 59 8.36 -3.52 0.09
CA LEU A 59 8.53 -4.20 1.36
C LEU A 59 9.97 -4.67 1.60
N SER A 60 10.74 -4.94 0.53
CA SER A 60 12.16 -5.32 0.62
C SER A 60 13.07 -4.24 1.24
N VAL A 61 12.60 -2.99 1.27
CA VAL A 61 13.33 -1.87 1.89
C VAL A 61 13.35 -1.99 3.42
N PHE A 62 12.36 -2.67 4.01
CA PHE A 62 12.20 -2.79 5.45
C PHE A 62 12.71 -4.13 5.96
N ALA A 63 13.18 -4.15 7.21
CA ALA A 63 13.57 -5.40 7.86
C ALA A 63 12.33 -6.32 8.03
N PRO A 64 12.47 -7.65 7.82
CA PRO A 64 11.37 -8.58 8.01
C PRO A 64 10.77 -8.49 9.42
N SER A 65 9.45 -8.41 9.50
CA SER A 65 8.70 -8.40 10.75
C SER A 65 7.28 -8.92 10.52
N GLU A 66 6.61 -9.34 11.60
CA GLU A 66 5.19 -9.75 11.51
C GLU A 66 4.30 -8.59 11.06
N GLN A 67 4.62 -7.36 11.46
CA GLN A 67 3.92 -6.15 10.99
C GLN A 67 4.09 -5.99 9.48
N LEU A 68 5.29 -6.19 8.94
CA LEU A 68 5.54 -6.11 7.50
C LEU A 68 4.81 -7.23 6.73
N ARG A 69 4.71 -8.43 7.32
CA ARG A 69 3.93 -9.55 6.76
C ARG A 69 2.44 -9.22 6.70
N LYS A 70 1.88 -8.62 7.74
CA LYS A 70 0.47 -8.16 7.73
C LYS A 70 0.26 -7.01 6.74
N MET A 71 1.21 -6.07 6.65
CA MET A 71 1.16 -4.96 5.68
C MET A 71 1.13 -5.47 4.24
N ARG A 72 1.93 -6.51 3.94
CA ARG A 72 1.86 -7.22 2.66
C ARG A 72 0.46 -7.70 2.34
N GLN A 73 -0.19 -8.38 3.29
CA GLN A 73 -1.54 -8.93 3.10
C GLN A 73 -2.56 -7.81 2.84
N VAL A 74 -2.41 -6.66 3.50
CA VAL A 74 -3.23 -5.46 3.24
C VAL A 74 -3.01 -4.96 1.81
N MET A 75 -1.75 -4.77 1.38
CA MET A 75 -1.43 -4.29 0.04
C MET A 75 -1.91 -5.25 -1.05
N GLU A 76 -1.77 -6.55 -0.85
CA GLU A 76 -2.24 -7.59 -1.78
C GLU A 76 -3.78 -7.64 -1.85
N SER A 77 -4.47 -7.44 -0.72
CA SER A 77 -5.94 -7.34 -0.70
C SER A 77 -6.41 -6.12 -1.50
N LEU A 78 -5.75 -4.97 -1.34
CA LEU A 78 -6.05 -3.76 -2.13
C LEU A 78 -5.76 -3.98 -3.62
N ALA A 79 -4.67 -4.67 -3.97
CA ALA A 79 -4.33 -5.01 -5.34
C ALA A 79 -5.43 -5.85 -6.01
N PHE A 80 -5.92 -6.87 -5.31
CA PHE A 80 -7.02 -7.71 -5.78
C PHE A 80 -8.31 -6.92 -5.95
N LEU A 81 -8.72 -6.14 -4.94
CA LEU A 81 -9.96 -5.36 -5.02
C LEU A 81 -9.91 -4.34 -6.16
N MET A 82 -8.75 -3.75 -6.41
CA MET A 82 -8.53 -2.86 -7.56
C MET A 82 -8.63 -3.61 -8.89
N SER A 83 -8.13 -4.84 -9.00
CA SER A 83 -8.27 -5.64 -10.24
C SER A 83 -9.70 -6.07 -10.49
N GLU A 84 -10.48 -6.27 -9.42
CA GLU A 84 -11.89 -6.64 -9.51
C GLU A 84 -12.83 -5.43 -9.70
N ALA A 85 -12.33 -4.20 -9.58
CA ALA A 85 -13.09 -2.97 -9.83
C ALA A 85 -13.19 -2.67 -11.35
N ASP A 86 -13.81 -3.60 -12.08
CA ASP A 86 -14.08 -3.49 -13.52
C ASP A 86 -15.58 -3.59 -13.84
N ASN A 87 -15.92 -3.44 -15.12
CA ASN A 87 -17.30 -3.45 -15.58
C ASN A 87 -17.82 -4.86 -15.95
N ARG A 88 -17.08 -5.93 -15.61
CA ARG A 88 -17.50 -7.30 -15.95
C ARG A 88 -18.58 -7.76 -14.98
N ILE A 89 -19.51 -8.56 -15.48
CA ILE A 89 -20.50 -9.24 -14.65
C ILE A 89 -19.74 -10.25 -13.78
N LYS A 90 -19.92 -10.16 -12.46
CA LYS A 90 -19.27 -11.05 -11.49
C LYS A 90 -20.14 -12.27 -11.23
N SER A 91 -19.52 -13.44 -11.23
CA SER A 91 -20.16 -14.68 -10.80
C SER A 91 -20.34 -14.70 -9.28
N ASP A 92 -21.16 -15.61 -8.77
CA ASP A 92 -21.29 -15.82 -7.31
C ASP A 92 -19.94 -16.14 -6.67
N GLU A 93 -19.09 -16.92 -7.35
CA GLU A 93 -17.72 -17.20 -6.89
C GLU A 93 -16.84 -15.95 -6.84
N ASP A 94 -16.98 -15.03 -7.81
CA ASP A 94 -16.24 -13.77 -7.80
C ASP A 94 -16.72 -12.86 -6.66
N ILE A 95 -18.03 -12.81 -6.42
CA ILE A 95 -18.63 -12.07 -5.31
C ILE A 95 -18.12 -12.61 -3.97
N ASP A 96 -18.10 -13.94 -3.81
CA ASP A 96 -17.58 -14.59 -2.61
C ASP A 96 -16.08 -14.29 -2.40
N LYS A 97 -15.27 -14.33 -3.46
CA LYS A 97 -13.85 -13.96 -3.38
C LYS A 97 -13.66 -12.50 -2.98
N ILE A 98 -14.46 -11.58 -3.52
CA ILE A 98 -14.44 -10.16 -3.17
C ILE A 98 -14.82 -9.99 -1.70
N ALA A 99 -15.93 -10.58 -1.24
CA ALA A 99 -16.38 -10.50 0.14
C ALA A 99 -15.33 -11.05 1.13
N ASN A 100 -14.75 -12.21 0.82
CA ASN A 100 -13.66 -12.79 1.62
C ASN A 100 -12.44 -11.89 1.68
N THR A 101 -12.07 -11.25 0.57
CA THR A 101 -10.92 -10.32 0.52
C THR A 101 -11.19 -9.05 1.32
N VAL A 102 -12.41 -8.50 1.27
CA VAL A 102 -12.80 -7.36 2.12
C VAL A 102 -12.72 -7.72 3.60
N ASN A 103 -13.19 -8.91 3.99
CA ASN A 103 -13.08 -9.38 5.37
C ASN A 103 -11.62 -9.52 5.82
N LEU A 104 -10.76 -10.07 4.96
CA LEU A 104 -9.33 -10.20 5.24
C LEU A 104 -8.65 -8.83 5.38
N LEU A 105 -8.99 -7.88 4.51
CA LEU A 105 -8.50 -6.50 4.60
C LEU A 105 -8.86 -5.87 5.94
N VAL A 106 -10.13 -5.95 6.35
CA VAL A 106 -10.60 -5.38 7.62
C VAL A 106 -9.93 -6.05 8.82
N PHE A 107 -9.80 -7.38 8.79
CA PHE A 107 -9.13 -8.14 9.84
C PHE A 107 -7.67 -7.69 10.01
N ASN A 108 -6.90 -7.62 8.92
CA ASN A 108 -5.49 -7.23 8.96
C ASN A 108 -5.31 -5.75 9.33
N LEU A 109 -6.21 -4.87 8.91
CA LEU A 109 -6.15 -3.44 9.27
C LEU A 109 -6.37 -3.24 10.78
N ARG A 110 -7.36 -3.90 11.39
CA ARG A 110 -7.62 -3.81 12.84
C ARG A 110 -6.47 -4.31 13.69
N ASP A 111 -5.71 -5.26 13.16
CA ASP A 111 -4.58 -5.87 13.85
C ASP A 111 -3.28 -5.05 13.68
N LEU A 112 -3.14 -4.31 12.56
CA LEU A 112 -2.03 -3.39 12.32
C LEU A 112 -2.22 -2.02 12.98
N GLN A 113 -3.45 -1.52 12.98
CA GLN A 113 -3.85 -0.21 13.52
C GLN A 113 -5.06 -0.39 14.44
N PRO A 114 -4.84 -0.84 15.69
CA PRO A 114 -5.91 -1.07 16.66
C PRO A 114 -6.57 0.23 17.15
#